data_AF-A0A7V2V1V1-F1
#
_entry.id   AF-A0A7V2V1V1-F1
#
_cell.length_a   1.000
_cell.length_b   1.000
_cell.length_c   1.000
_cell.angle_alpha   90.00
_cell.angle_beta   90.00
_cell.angle_gamma   90.00
#
_symmetry.space_group_name_H-M   'P 1'
#
loop_
_entity.id
_entity.type
_entity.pdbx_description
1 polymer ?
#
loop_
_entity_poly.entity_id
_entity_poly.type
_entity_poly.pdbx_seq_one_letter_code
_entity_poly.pdbx_strand_id
1 'polypeptide(L)'
;MYIATRILAPLAAIAPVGAPLVADVLVLKDGKTIEGEVAPKDGAYEVKTKFGTLSVDKADVVKIVAGPDAMAAEAGTLRATARSMIDAAASVSDPALQSRKLGAAVEILEKALEIVTEARAIFKGDAHAHLDKTAAELMREIRETRDRIPAGSSSPAAPPPHAPKPPAPTPAGEPLGGDLLLPPTLPASLRVPPGERAPTAEEPEAPQPRRPLWAFLHEHKAALIGKTLKLRLDDNREPVVAIRDILREPYDRIAFLPSGGDEEVRVGAHHLTAGCALELARLALDEKDPAQLLAVAGFHARLGAPETALALYAKACEAGAPPAADELAAALKAFAEACASSPPAEYSATMARVEALRAKTGTDAPPDLAAAFDAAAAVFKDAERLKPAIRKLAEARLAAERKRYPDALAIAQQVAKQFPDTPIAREAEAFIDTLPHPDGRLICGFDSPAELRRWTQHPGYYGGAFQFIPTTDEREVREGKGAAKLVLGKDPRYSNGALSIELPDFDPLRARAISLWIFQPQISSSRLELAFIRGKQQRLPWPDSYGASELGDCLYRAVPMNVAGWRQLRFSLNEFQVRGRITWREVGALVLYEPSRKGIDIILDSLRLLETDKK
;
A
#
# COMPACT_ATOMS: atom_id res chain seq x y z
N MET A 1 -21.94 -1.24 72.56
CA MET A 1 -22.26 0.16 72.92
C MET A 1 -21.59 1.05 71.87
N TYR A 2 -22.37 1.83 71.14
CA TYR A 2 -21.99 2.76 70.06
C TYR A 2 -20.92 3.76 70.53
N ILE A 3 -20.00 4.19 69.64
CA ILE A 3 -19.93 5.55 69.04
C ILE A 3 -19.07 5.48 67.76
N ALA A 4 -19.66 5.82 66.62
CA ALA A 4 -18.97 6.09 65.35
C ALA A 4 -18.72 7.60 65.22
N THR A 5 -17.46 8.00 65.07
CA THR A 5 -17.07 9.42 64.91
C THR A 5 -16.79 9.70 63.44
N ARG A 6 -17.75 10.31 62.73
CA ARG A 6 -17.59 10.84 61.38
C ARG A 6 -16.92 12.21 61.45
N ILE A 7 -15.75 12.35 60.83
CA ILE A 7 -15.09 13.63 60.58
C ILE A 7 -15.66 14.19 59.26
N LEU A 8 -16.40 15.29 59.36
CA LEU A 8 -16.87 16.10 58.23
C LEU A 8 -15.75 17.07 57.83
N ALA A 9 -15.22 16.91 56.62
CA ALA A 9 -14.37 17.90 55.96
C ALA A 9 -15.25 18.84 55.11
N PRO A 10 -15.04 20.17 55.15
CA PRO A 10 -15.78 21.10 54.30
C PRO A 10 -15.22 21.06 52.87
N LEU A 11 -16.08 20.71 51.92
CA LEU A 11 -15.83 20.80 50.48
C LEU A 11 -15.92 22.29 50.09
N ALA A 12 -14.78 22.94 49.86
CA ALA A 12 -14.74 24.29 49.32
C ALA A 12 -15.13 24.26 47.82
N ALA A 13 -16.28 24.86 47.49
CA ALA A 13 -16.74 25.04 46.12
C ALA A 13 -15.87 26.08 45.40
N ILE A 14 -15.01 25.62 44.49
CA ILE A 14 -14.31 26.47 43.53
C ILE A 14 -15.29 26.78 42.39
N ALA A 15 -15.81 28.00 42.36
CA ALA A 15 -16.57 28.50 41.21
C ALA A 15 -15.63 28.66 40.01
N PRO A 16 -15.92 28.04 38.84
CA PRO A 16 -15.14 28.26 37.64
C PRO A 16 -15.34 29.70 37.18
N VAL A 17 -14.30 30.52 37.30
CA VAL A 17 -14.25 31.84 36.66
C VAL A 17 -14.30 31.58 35.16
N GLY A 18 -15.43 31.94 34.53
CA GLY A 18 -15.67 31.75 33.10
C GLY A 18 -14.65 32.54 32.30
N ALA A 19 -13.63 31.85 31.78
CA ALA A 19 -12.76 32.40 30.76
C ALA A 19 -13.64 32.76 29.54
N PRO A 20 -13.43 33.93 28.90
CA PRO A 20 -14.13 34.27 27.68
C PRO A 20 -13.86 33.16 26.65
N LEU A 21 -14.90 32.44 26.26
CA LEU A 21 -14.83 31.42 25.22
C LEU A 21 -14.47 32.13 23.92
N VAL A 22 -13.26 31.84 23.42
CA VAL A 22 -12.75 32.38 22.15
C VAL A 22 -13.62 31.80 21.04
N ALA A 23 -14.19 32.67 20.20
CA ALA A 23 -15.03 32.26 19.09
C ALA A 23 -14.19 31.57 18.01
N ASP A 24 -14.65 30.41 17.55
CA ASP A 24 -14.11 29.70 16.39
C ASP A 24 -14.85 30.16 15.12
N VAL A 25 -14.27 29.87 13.95
CA VAL A 25 -14.85 30.20 12.65
C VAL A 25 -15.01 28.95 11.80
N LEU A 26 -16.25 28.72 11.38
CA LEU A 26 -16.57 27.70 10.39
C LEU A 26 -16.49 28.27 8.99
N VAL A 27 -15.68 27.65 8.14
CA VAL A 27 -15.59 27.98 6.70
C VAL A 27 -16.43 26.98 5.92
N LEU A 28 -17.45 27.46 5.22
CA LEU A 28 -18.38 26.63 4.44
C LEU A 28 -17.92 26.44 3.00
N LYS A 29 -18.49 25.44 2.31
CA LYS A 29 -18.19 25.14 0.89
C LYS A 29 -18.55 26.28 -0.07
N ASP A 30 -19.52 27.11 0.28
CA ASP A 30 -19.91 28.29 -0.50
C ASP A 30 -18.97 29.50 -0.26
N GLY A 31 -17.95 29.33 0.58
CA GLY A 31 -16.98 30.37 0.92
C GLY A 31 -17.44 31.33 2.02
N LYS A 32 -18.63 31.13 2.60
CA LYS A 32 -19.07 31.92 3.76
C LYS A 32 -18.39 31.47 5.03
N THR A 33 -18.23 32.41 5.96
CA THR A 33 -17.67 32.19 7.28
C THR A 33 -18.75 32.42 8.34
N ILE A 34 -18.82 31.54 9.34
CA ILE A 34 -19.71 31.67 10.49
C ILE A 34 -18.84 31.75 11.75
N GLU A 35 -18.87 32.89 12.43
CA GLU A 35 -18.14 33.14 13.67
C GLU A 35 -19.02 32.79 14.88
N GLY A 36 -18.51 31.95 15.79
CA GLY A 36 -19.20 31.61 17.04
C GLY A 36 -18.53 30.48 17.80
N GLU A 37 -19.08 30.13 18.96
CA GLU A 37 -18.61 28.96 19.72
C GLU A 37 -19.09 27.69 19.02
N VAL A 38 -18.16 26.86 18.54
CA VAL A 38 -18.46 25.65 17.75
C VAL A 38 -18.48 24.42 18.67
N ALA A 39 -19.65 23.81 18.83
CA ALA A 39 -19.82 22.55 19.54
C ALA A 39 -20.17 21.42 18.54
N PRO A 40 -19.43 20.29 18.52
CA PRO A 40 -19.76 19.17 17.65
C PRO A 40 -21.03 18.45 18.14
N LYS A 41 -21.98 18.17 17.23
CA LYS A 41 -23.14 17.30 17.42
C LYS A 41 -23.12 16.14 16.41
N ASP A 42 -24.04 15.18 16.55
CA ASP A 42 -24.18 14.08 15.58
C ASP A 42 -24.69 14.63 14.24
N GLY A 43 -23.88 14.48 13.19
CA GLY A 43 -24.19 14.97 11.84
C GLY A 43 -24.00 16.47 11.58
N ALA A 44 -23.93 17.31 12.61
CA ALA A 44 -23.83 18.78 12.46
C ALA A 44 -22.84 19.42 13.45
N TYR A 45 -22.45 20.67 13.18
CA TYR A 45 -21.82 21.59 14.13
C TYR A 45 -22.85 22.59 14.63
N GLU A 46 -22.92 22.77 15.94
CA GLU A 46 -23.73 23.80 16.57
C GLU A 46 -22.87 25.03 16.85
N VAL A 47 -23.25 26.17 16.30
CA VAL A 47 -22.50 27.42 16.33
C VAL A 47 -23.28 28.45 17.12
N LYS A 48 -22.83 28.79 18.33
CA LYS A 48 -23.46 29.87 19.09
C LYS A 48 -22.88 31.20 18.63
N THR A 49 -23.67 31.91 17.83
CA THR A 49 -23.34 33.26 17.36
C THR A 49 -23.97 34.30 18.28
N LYS A 50 -23.58 35.58 18.11
CA LYS A 50 -24.23 36.71 18.80
C LYS A 50 -25.73 36.86 18.50
N PHE A 51 -26.23 36.23 17.43
CA PHE A 51 -27.63 36.27 17.02
C PHE A 51 -28.42 35.02 17.41
N GLY A 52 -27.80 34.08 18.14
CA GLY A 52 -28.39 32.81 18.52
C GLY A 52 -27.60 31.61 17.98
N THR A 53 -28.18 30.43 18.16
CA THR A 53 -27.55 29.15 17.82
C THR A 53 -27.89 28.71 16.40
N LEU A 54 -26.88 28.42 15.59
CA LEU A 54 -27.02 27.90 14.22
C LEU A 54 -26.56 26.44 14.19
N SER A 55 -27.29 25.58 13.46
CA SER A 55 -26.86 24.22 13.19
C SER A 55 -26.40 24.12 11.74
N VAL A 56 -25.17 23.68 11.52
CA VAL A 56 -24.54 23.57 10.20
C VAL A 56 -24.16 22.12 9.96
N ASP A 57 -24.59 21.53 8.85
CA ASP A 57 -24.24 20.15 8.51
C ASP A 57 -22.72 19.98 8.35
N LYS A 58 -22.15 18.90 8.90
CA LYS A 58 -20.71 18.58 8.75
C LYS A 58 -20.30 18.44 7.28
N ALA A 59 -21.23 18.03 6.42
CA ALA A 59 -21.00 17.92 4.99
C ALA A 59 -20.76 19.28 4.31
N ASP A 60 -21.28 20.37 4.85
CA ASP A 60 -21.15 21.72 4.26
C ASP A 60 -19.93 22.49 4.77
N VAL A 61 -19.28 21.97 5.81
CA VAL A 61 -18.09 22.56 6.42
C VAL A 61 -16.83 22.11 5.68
N VAL A 62 -16.02 23.07 5.23
CA VAL A 62 -14.71 22.82 4.63
C VAL A 62 -13.65 22.66 5.72
N LYS A 63 -13.63 23.56 6.70
CA LYS A 63 -12.71 23.55 7.83
C LYS A 63 -13.21 24.40 8.99
N ILE A 64 -12.71 24.09 10.19
CA ILE A 64 -12.88 24.91 11.41
C ILE A 64 -11.56 25.61 11.65
N VAL A 65 -11.61 26.92 11.84
CA VAL A 65 -10.44 27.78 12.05
C VAL A 65 -10.57 28.42 13.43
N ALA A 66 -9.49 28.41 14.20
CA ALA A 66 -9.46 29.05 15.50
C ALA A 66 -9.65 30.57 15.38
N GLY A 67 -10.08 31.23 16.45
CA GLY A 67 -10.20 32.69 16.48
C GLY A 67 -8.88 33.42 16.12
N PRO A 68 -8.95 34.70 15.72
CA PRO A 68 -7.80 35.44 15.20
C PRO A 68 -6.67 35.55 16.22
N ASP A 69 -7.01 35.72 17.51
CA ASP A 69 -6.03 35.79 18.59
C ASP A 69 -5.34 34.43 18.84
N ALA A 70 -6.07 33.33 18.67
CA ALA A 70 -5.52 31.98 18.80
C ALA A 70 -4.55 31.67 17.65
N MET A 71 -4.91 32.01 16.41
CA MET A 71 -4.00 31.89 15.25
C MET A 71 -2.77 32.78 15.41
N ALA A 72 -2.92 34.01 15.91
CA ALA A 72 -1.81 34.90 16.19
C ALA A 72 -0.88 34.34 17.30
N ALA A 73 -1.44 33.72 18.35
CA ALA A 73 -0.68 33.07 19.42
C ALA A 73 0.08 31.83 18.92
N GLU A 74 -0.54 31.03 18.06
CA GLU A 74 0.11 29.88 17.41
C GLU A 74 1.29 30.33 16.53
N ALA A 75 1.06 31.32 15.65
CA ALA A 75 2.13 31.92 14.86
C ALA A 75 3.24 32.52 15.73
N GLY A 76 2.89 33.12 16.87
CA GLY A 76 3.84 33.62 17.87
C GLY A 76 4.70 32.51 18.49
N THR A 77 4.11 31.34 18.75
CA THR A 77 4.83 30.16 19.28
C THR A 77 5.80 29.59 18.25
N LEU A 78 5.39 29.49 16.99
CA LEU A 78 6.26 29.09 15.88
C LEU A 78 7.41 30.08 15.68
N ARG A 79 7.12 31.39 15.73
CA ARG A 79 8.13 32.45 15.67
C ARG A 79 9.14 32.34 16.81
N ALA A 80 8.69 32.10 18.04
CA ALA A 80 9.58 31.91 19.20
C ALA A 80 10.48 30.65 19.03
N THR A 81 9.92 29.58 18.48
CA THR A 81 10.66 28.34 18.18
C THR A 81 11.74 28.59 17.12
N ALA A 82 11.39 29.29 16.03
CA ALA A 82 12.35 29.66 15.00
C ALA A 82 13.48 30.55 15.53
N ARG A 83 13.17 31.51 16.42
CA ARG A 83 14.20 32.33 17.10
C ARG A 83 15.18 31.50 17.91
N SER A 84 14.68 30.56 18.70
CA SER A 84 15.53 29.61 19.44
C SER A 84 16.46 28.83 18.50
N MET A 85 15.99 28.44 17.31
CA MET A 85 16.83 27.78 16.30
C MET A 85 17.87 28.71 15.68
N ILE A 86 17.52 29.99 15.44
CA ILE A 86 18.44 31.02 14.95
C ILE A 86 19.55 31.28 15.97
N ASP A 87 19.20 31.41 17.26
CA ASP A 87 20.16 31.61 18.35
C ASP A 87 21.06 30.38 18.51
N ALA A 88 20.48 29.18 18.42
CA ALA A 88 21.23 27.94 18.43
C ALA A 88 22.13 27.76 17.19
N ALA A 89 21.81 28.39 16.06
CA ALA A 89 22.64 28.39 14.85
C ALA A 89 23.82 29.38 14.98
N ALA A 90 23.62 30.50 15.68
CA ALA A 90 24.70 31.45 15.97
C ALA A 90 25.81 30.85 16.85
N SER A 91 25.47 29.85 17.67
CA SER A 91 26.41 29.16 18.56
C SER A 91 27.12 27.96 17.90
N VAL A 92 26.83 27.64 16.63
CA VAL A 92 27.41 26.48 15.93
C VAL A 92 28.60 26.93 15.08
N SER A 93 29.78 26.38 15.36
CA SER A 93 31.02 26.70 14.63
C SER A 93 31.10 26.09 13.23
N ASP A 94 30.41 24.96 13.00
CA ASP A 94 30.39 24.29 11.70
C ASP A 94 29.40 24.99 10.73
N PRO A 95 29.89 25.57 9.61
CA PRO A 95 29.03 26.31 8.67
C PRO A 95 27.95 25.44 8.02
N ALA A 96 28.18 24.13 7.85
CA ALA A 96 27.19 23.23 7.26
C ALA A 96 26.01 22.99 8.22
N LEU A 97 26.31 22.70 9.49
CA LEU A 97 25.30 22.53 10.53
C LEU A 97 24.57 23.84 10.85
N GLN A 98 25.28 24.97 10.88
CA GLN A 98 24.68 26.30 11.00
C GLN A 98 23.67 26.55 9.87
N SER A 99 24.04 26.27 8.62
CA SER A 99 23.17 26.48 7.46
C SER A 99 21.94 25.59 7.50
N ARG A 100 22.06 24.33 7.94
CA ARG A 100 20.91 23.44 8.15
C ARG A 100 19.94 23.99 9.20
N LYS A 101 20.45 24.50 10.32
CA LYS A 101 19.60 25.08 11.38
C LYS A 101 18.89 26.35 10.92
N LEU A 102 19.58 27.24 10.21
CA LEU A 102 18.98 28.44 9.64
C LEU A 102 17.92 28.10 8.59
N GLY A 103 18.17 27.10 7.73
CA GLY A 103 17.18 26.61 6.77
C GLY A 103 15.91 26.09 7.45
N ALA A 104 16.05 25.26 8.49
CA ALA A 104 14.91 24.78 9.27
C ALA A 104 14.16 25.90 10.01
N ALA A 105 14.85 26.92 10.50
CA ALA A 105 14.21 28.09 11.11
C ALA A 105 13.38 28.89 10.08
N VAL A 106 13.87 29.04 8.85
CA VAL A 106 13.12 29.67 7.75
C VAL A 106 11.82 28.91 7.46
N GLU A 107 11.86 27.58 7.38
CA GLU A 107 10.66 26.76 7.15
C GLU A 107 9.60 26.96 8.25
N ILE A 108 10.02 27.08 9.52
CA ILE A 108 9.09 27.34 10.64
C ILE A 108 8.50 28.75 10.55
N LEU A 109 9.30 29.76 10.18
CA LEU A 109 8.81 31.13 9.99
C LEU A 109 7.83 31.23 8.82
N GLU A 110 8.04 30.47 7.73
CA GLU A 110 7.12 30.41 6.60
C GLU A 110 5.77 29.82 6.99
N LYS A 111 5.75 28.76 7.82
CA LYS A 111 4.50 28.22 8.38
C LYS A 111 3.79 29.23 9.28
N ALA A 112 4.53 29.97 10.10
CA ALA A 112 3.95 31.04 10.92
C ALA A 112 3.33 32.15 10.04
N LEU A 113 3.99 32.50 8.93
CA LEU A 113 3.47 33.48 7.97
C LEU A 113 2.20 32.97 7.29
N GLU A 114 2.18 31.69 6.87
CA GLU A 114 1.01 31.05 6.27
C GLU A 114 -0.22 31.16 7.18
N ILE A 115 -0.09 30.80 8.47
CA ILE A 115 -1.15 30.91 9.47
C ILE A 115 -1.67 32.35 9.58
N VAL A 116 -0.79 33.35 9.66
CA VAL A 116 -1.21 34.76 9.78
C VAL A 116 -1.89 35.26 8.50
N THR A 117 -1.39 34.86 7.33
CA THR A 117 -2.01 35.24 6.05
C THR A 117 -3.37 34.58 5.84
N GLU A 118 -3.53 33.34 6.29
CA GLU A 118 -4.81 32.63 6.30
C GLU A 118 -5.79 33.30 7.26
N ALA A 119 -5.35 33.62 8.48
CA ALA A 119 -6.14 34.38 9.43
C ALA A 119 -6.61 35.70 8.80
N ARG A 120 -5.72 36.42 8.11
CA ARG A 120 -6.07 37.69 7.46
C ARG A 120 -7.09 37.53 6.32
N ALA A 121 -7.03 36.44 5.57
CA ALA A 121 -7.98 36.16 4.51
C ALA A 121 -9.41 35.91 5.05
N ILE A 122 -9.50 35.31 6.24
CA ILE A 122 -10.76 34.97 6.93
C ILE A 122 -11.30 36.19 7.68
N PHE A 123 -10.46 36.82 8.50
CA PHE A 123 -10.81 37.94 9.38
C PHE A 123 -10.54 39.29 8.71
N LYS A 124 -11.55 39.77 7.98
CA LYS A 124 -11.51 41.05 7.26
C LYS A 124 -11.86 42.22 8.19
N GLY A 125 -11.41 43.42 7.82
CA GLY A 125 -11.68 44.66 8.55
C GLY A 125 -10.51 45.17 9.39
N ASP A 126 -10.67 46.38 9.92
CA ASP A 126 -9.61 47.12 10.63
C ASP A 126 -9.32 46.59 12.03
N ALA A 127 -10.29 45.90 12.65
CA ALA A 127 -10.12 45.28 13.97
C ALA A 127 -8.94 44.27 14.01
N HIS A 128 -8.58 43.71 12.86
CA HIS A 128 -7.52 42.71 12.72
C HIS A 128 -6.27 43.25 11.98
N ALA A 129 -6.10 44.58 11.90
CA ALA A 129 -4.92 45.20 11.27
C ALA A 129 -3.58 44.78 11.92
N HIS A 130 -3.60 44.30 13.16
CA HIS A 130 -2.42 43.75 13.82
C HIS A 130 -1.87 42.50 13.11
N LEU A 131 -2.71 41.71 12.41
CA LEU A 131 -2.27 40.55 11.62
C LEU A 131 -1.39 40.98 10.44
N ASP A 132 -1.72 42.10 9.78
CA ASP A 132 -0.92 42.67 8.68
C ASP A 132 0.47 43.08 9.19
N LYS A 133 0.53 43.69 10.38
CA LYS A 133 1.79 44.02 11.05
C LYS A 133 2.61 42.76 11.37
N THR A 134 1.99 41.74 11.96
CA THR A 134 2.65 40.47 12.28
C THR A 134 3.19 39.78 11.03
N ALA A 135 2.43 39.76 9.93
CA ALA A 135 2.88 39.20 8.66
C ALA A 135 4.10 39.96 8.09
N ALA A 136 4.08 41.29 8.15
CA ALA A 136 5.21 42.11 7.72
C ALA A 136 6.47 41.85 8.56
N GLU A 137 6.33 41.68 9.88
CA GLU A 137 7.43 41.34 10.76
C GLU A 137 8.01 39.94 10.46
N LEU A 138 7.16 38.94 10.21
CA LEU A 138 7.58 37.59 9.82
C LEU A 138 8.32 37.59 8.48
N MET A 139 7.80 38.30 7.47
CA MET A 139 8.47 38.44 6.17
C MET A 139 9.85 39.08 6.29
N ARG A 140 9.99 40.11 7.13
CA ARG A 140 11.29 40.73 7.40
C ARG A 140 12.25 39.74 8.05
N GLU A 141 11.79 39.01 9.07
CA GLU A 141 12.59 38.03 9.81
C GLU A 141 13.01 36.83 8.94
N ILE A 142 12.16 36.37 8.02
CA ILE A 142 12.51 35.36 7.01
C ILE A 142 13.66 35.84 6.12
N ARG A 143 13.58 37.08 5.61
CA ARG A 143 14.64 37.66 4.77
C ARG A 143 15.96 37.77 5.52
N GLU A 144 15.92 38.36 6.73
CA GLU A 144 17.10 38.48 7.59
C GLU A 144 17.73 37.12 7.92
N THR A 145 16.91 36.08 8.12
CA THR A 145 17.41 34.73 8.39
C THR A 145 18.03 34.08 7.15
N ARG A 146 17.43 34.29 5.96
CA ARG A 146 17.99 33.82 4.68
C ARG A 146 19.32 34.49 4.36
N ASP A 147 19.45 35.78 4.64
CA ASP A 147 20.67 36.54 4.39
C ASP A 147 21.85 36.09 5.29
N ARG A 148 21.55 35.45 6.43
CA ARG A 148 22.56 34.84 7.32
C ARG A 148 23.06 33.48 6.83
N ILE A 149 22.42 32.85 5.85
CA ILE A 149 22.87 31.57 5.30
C ILE A 149 24.10 31.84 4.41
N PRO A 150 25.29 31.31 4.75
CA PRO A 150 26.50 31.52 3.95
C PRO A 150 26.29 31.07 2.49
N ALA A 151 26.52 31.97 1.54
CA ALA A 151 26.24 31.77 0.09
C ALA A 151 27.03 30.63 -0.59
N GLY A 152 27.81 29.83 0.14
CA GLY A 152 28.57 28.69 -0.37
C GLY A 152 28.30 27.35 0.32
N SER A 153 27.42 27.29 1.33
CA SER A 153 27.19 26.07 2.12
C SER A 153 26.09 25.15 1.60
N SER A 154 25.34 25.57 0.57
CA SER A 154 24.32 24.74 -0.09
C SER A 154 24.92 23.75 -1.10
N SER A 155 26.25 23.57 -1.12
CA SER A 155 26.87 22.58 -1.98
C SER A 155 26.51 21.18 -1.45
N PRO A 156 25.78 20.35 -2.22
CA PRO A 156 25.58 18.95 -1.83
C PRO A 156 26.94 18.31 -1.58
N ALA A 157 27.05 17.52 -0.52
CA ALA A 157 28.30 16.87 -0.10
C ALA A 157 28.97 16.24 -1.32
N ALA A 158 30.24 16.61 -1.57
CA ALA A 158 31.01 16.07 -2.68
C ALA A 158 30.92 14.53 -2.63
N PRO A 159 30.64 13.86 -3.77
CA PRO A 159 30.58 12.41 -3.79
C PRO A 159 31.90 11.83 -3.26
N PRO A 160 31.85 10.73 -2.49
CA PRO A 160 33.06 10.13 -1.92
C PRO A 160 34.07 9.83 -3.04
N PRO A 161 35.38 10.00 -2.79
CA PRO A 161 36.41 9.78 -3.80
C PRO A 161 36.26 8.37 -4.38
N HIS A 162 36.11 8.30 -5.70
CA HIS A 162 35.88 7.06 -6.42
C HIS A 162 36.95 6.02 -6.08
N ALA A 163 36.53 4.81 -5.67
CA ALA A 163 37.41 3.66 -5.58
C ALA A 163 38.08 3.40 -6.95
N PRO A 164 39.36 2.98 -6.99
CA PRO A 164 40.12 2.79 -8.22
C PRO A 164 39.41 1.77 -9.13
N LYS A 165 39.24 2.18 -10.39
CA LYS A 165 38.58 1.42 -11.46
C LYS A 165 39.28 0.07 -11.67
N PRO A 166 38.57 -1.08 -11.63
CA PRO A 166 39.17 -2.37 -11.98
C PRO A 166 39.69 -2.38 -13.42
N PRO A 167 40.81 -3.06 -13.71
CA PRO A 167 41.39 -3.12 -15.04
C PRO A 167 40.44 -3.78 -16.05
N ALA A 168 40.41 -3.22 -17.26
CA ALA A 168 39.52 -3.65 -18.33
C ALA A 168 39.79 -5.11 -18.75
N PRO A 169 38.75 -5.92 -18.99
CA PRO A 169 38.92 -7.27 -19.54
C PRO A 169 39.27 -7.22 -21.04
N THR A 170 40.24 -8.05 -21.40
CA THR A 170 40.76 -8.31 -22.75
C THR A 170 39.65 -8.79 -23.71
N PRO A 171 39.60 -8.32 -24.96
CA PRO A 171 38.57 -8.72 -25.92
C PRO A 171 38.79 -10.16 -26.42
N ALA A 172 37.76 -10.98 -26.34
CA ALA A 172 37.71 -12.33 -26.88
C ALA A 172 37.07 -12.34 -28.27
N GLY A 173 37.83 -12.88 -29.23
CA GLY A 173 37.46 -13.65 -30.42
C GLY A 173 36.11 -13.42 -31.14
N GLU A 174 36.22 -13.10 -32.43
CA GLU A 174 35.21 -13.34 -33.46
C GLU A 174 34.66 -14.77 -33.46
N PRO A 175 33.36 -14.94 -33.73
CA PRO A 175 32.85 -16.13 -34.39
C PRO A 175 32.35 -15.83 -35.80
N LEU A 176 32.80 -16.68 -36.72
CA LEU A 176 32.38 -16.86 -38.09
C LEU A 176 30.92 -17.34 -38.21
N GLY A 177 30.23 -16.84 -39.23
CA GLY A 177 29.40 -17.61 -40.18
C GLY A 177 28.16 -18.35 -39.67
N GLY A 178 26.98 -17.96 -40.15
CA GLY A 178 25.75 -18.75 -40.00
C GLY A 178 24.59 -18.22 -40.84
N ASP A 179 24.08 -19.08 -41.70
CA ASP A 179 23.19 -18.84 -42.84
C ASP A 179 21.79 -18.25 -42.57
N LEU A 180 21.29 -17.67 -43.65
CA LEU A 180 19.94 -17.22 -43.96
C LEU A 180 18.85 -18.27 -43.66
N LEU A 181 17.84 -17.91 -42.87
CA LEU A 181 16.51 -18.53 -42.93
C LEU A 181 15.41 -17.46 -42.89
N LEU A 182 14.52 -17.56 -43.88
CA LEU A 182 13.33 -16.74 -44.13
C LEU A 182 12.27 -16.88 -43.02
N PRO A 183 11.42 -15.85 -42.79
CA PRO A 183 10.33 -15.93 -41.84
C PRO A 183 9.14 -16.77 -42.37
N PRO A 184 8.43 -17.51 -41.52
CA PRO A 184 7.23 -18.26 -41.91
C PRO A 184 6.01 -17.35 -42.09
N THR A 185 5.31 -17.58 -43.20
CA THR A 185 4.04 -16.98 -43.59
C THR A 185 2.91 -17.40 -42.64
N LEU A 186 2.17 -16.44 -42.10
CA LEU A 186 0.94 -16.67 -41.32
C LEU A 186 -0.23 -17.05 -42.25
N PRO A 187 -1.04 -18.08 -41.94
CA PRO A 187 -2.27 -18.34 -42.67
C PRO A 187 -3.40 -17.40 -42.26
N ALA A 188 -4.04 -16.83 -43.28
CA ALA A 188 -5.29 -16.08 -43.17
C ALA A 188 -6.50 -17.01 -43.03
N SER A 189 -7.53 -16.49 -42.34
CA SER A 189 -8.96 -16.86 -42.43
C SER A 189 -9.52 -17.81 -41.37
N LEU A 190 -10.21 -17.22 -40.39
CA LEU A 190 -11.45 -17.80 -39.83
C LEU A 190 -12.51 -16.69 -39.80
N ARG A 191 -13.39 -16.70 -40.81
CA ARG A 191 -14.64 -15.95 -40.82
C ARG A 191 -15.66 -16.75 -40.00
N VAL A 192 -16.18 -16.13 -38.94
CA VAL A 192 -17.33 -16.64 -38.19
C VAL A 192 -18.61 -16.09 -38.86
N PRO A 193 -19.59 -16.94 -39.23
CA PRO A 193 -20.89 -16.49 -39.73
C PRO A 193 -21.79 -16.00 -38.57
N PRO A 194 -22.74 -15.07 -38.82
CA PRO A 194 -23.68 -14.59 -37.81
C PRO A 194 -24.81 -15.61 -37.61
N GLY A 195 -24.84 -16.25 -36.45
CA GLY A 195 -25.88 -17.20 -36.05
C GLY A 195 -27.05 -16.54 -35.29
N GLU A 196 -28.22 -16.68 -35.90
CA GLU A 196 -29.59 -16.81 -35.36
C GLU A 196 -29.89 -16.52 -33.87
N ARG A 197 -30.94 -15.70 -33.69
CA ARG A 197 -31.69 -15.52 -32.44
C ARG A 197 -32.40 -16.82 -32.04
N ALA A 198 -32.06 -17.33 -30.86
CA ALA A 198 -32.87 -18.32 -30.14
C ALA A 198 -33.93 -17.63 -29.24
N PRO A 199 -35.08 -18.28 -28.99
CA PRO A 199 -36.24 -17.70 -28.34
C PRO A 199 -36.09 -17.59 -26.81
N THR A 200 -36.85 -16.65 -26.26
CA THR A 200 -37.08 -16.37 -24.85
C THR A 200 -37.46 -17.64 -24.08
N ALA A 201 -36.60 -18.07 -23.15
CA ALA A 201 -36.89 -19.15 -22.21
C ALA A 201 -37.54 -18.58 -20.95
N GLU A 202 -38.61 -19.23 -20.50
CA GLU A 202 -39.33 -18.99 -19.26
C GLU A 202 -38.42 -19.15 -18.03
N GLU A 203 -38.72 -18.33 -17.03
CA GLU A 203 -38.07 -18.21 -15.74
C GLU A 203 -38.28 -19.51 -14.92
N PRO A 204 -37.21 -20.24 -14.53
CA PRO A 204 -37.36 -21.42 -13.70
C PRO A 204 -37.66 -21.03 -12.24
N GLU A 205 -38.71 -21.63 -11.72
CA GLU A 205 -39.18 -21.56 -10.34
C GLU A 205 -38.03 -21.84 -9.34
N ALA A 206 -37.88 -20.96 -8.34
CA ALA A 206 -36.78 -21.00 -7.40
C ALA A 206 -36.73 -22.33 -6.62
N PRO A 207 -35.56 -23.03 -6.57
CA PRO A 207 -35.43 -24.26 -5.82
C PRO A 207 -35.57 -23.99 -4.33
N GLN A 208 -36.48 -24.72 -3.68
CA GLN A 208 -36.64 -24.64 -2.23
C GLN A 208 -35.32 -24.99 -1.50
N PRO A 209 -35.01 -24.31 -0.39
CA PRO A 209 -33.77 -24.53 0.34
C PRO A 209 -33.73 -25.96 0.90
N ARG A 210 -32.84 -26.79 0.34
CA ARG A 210 -32.52 -28.10 0.90
C ARG A 210 -31.95 -27.91 2.30
N ARG A 211 -32.55 -28.59 3.30
CA ARG A 211 -32.00 -28.66 4.65
C ARG A 211 -30.54 -29.12 4.58
N PRO A 212 -29.61 -28.50 5.31
CA PRO A 212 -28.22 -28.91 5.26
C PRO A 212 -28.06 -30.30 5.91
N LEU A 213 -27.29 -31.17 5.25
CA LEU A 213 -27.09 -32.58 5.63
C LEU A 213 -26.68 -32.79 7.09
N TRP A 214 -25.96 -31.83 7.69
CA TRP A 214 -25.56 -31.90 9.10
C TRP A 214 -26.75 -31.85 10.08
N ALA A 215 -27.82 -31.11 9.75
CA ALA A 215 -29.02 -31.04 10.57
C ALA A 215 -29.78 -32.38 10.57
N PHE A 216 -29.81 -33.05 9.41
CA PHE A 216 -30.35 -34.41 9.27
C PHE A 216 -29.55 -35.46 10.05
N LEU A 217 -28.22 -35.38 10.01
CA LEU A 217 -27.33 -36.30 10.76
C LEU A 217 -27.48 -36.15 12.28
N HIS A 218 -27.67 -34.92 12.78
CA HIS A 218 -27.91 -34.66 14.20
C HIS A 218 -29.28 -35.17 14.68
N GLU A 219 -30.32 -34.98 13.86
CA GLU A 219 -31.70 -35.41 14.17
C GLU A 219 -31.83 -36.94 14.17
N HIS A 220 -30.99 -37.65 13.43
CA HIS A 220 -31.06 -39.11 13.27
C HIS A 220 -29.88 -39.86 13.90
N LYS A 221 -29.15 -39.20 14.82
CA LYS A 221 -27.92 -39.66 15.51
C LYS A 221 -28.01 -41.10 16.04
N ALA A 222 -29.08 -41.46 16.75
CA ALA A 222 -29.22 -42.81 17.31
C ALA A 222 -29.55 -43.87 16.26
N ALA A 223 -30.29 -43.51 15.19
CA ALA A 223 -30.72 -44.42 14.14
C ALA A 223 -29.61 -44.70 13.12
N LEU A 224 -28.78 -43.70 12.78
CA LEU A 224 -27.63 -43.88 11.89
C LEU A 224 -26.51 -44.68 12.56
N ILE A 225 -26.16 -44.34 13.82
CA ILE A 225 -25.16 -45.11 14.58
C ILE A 225 -25.65 -46.55 14.78
N GLY A 226 -26.95 -46.78 15.01
CA GLY A 226 -27.52 -48.12 15.15
C GLY A 226 -27.62 -48.93 13.86
N LYS A 227 -27.84 -48.31 12.69
CA LYS A 227 -28.02 -49.01 11.39
C LYS A 227 -26.73 -49.12 10.57
N THR A 228 -25.90 -48.07 10.50
CA THR A 228 -24.68 -48.05 9.68
C THR A 228 -23.57 -48.92 10.28
N LEU A 229 -23.48 -49.02 11.61
CA LEU A 229 -22.59 -49.97 12.27
C LEU A 229 -23.08 -51.42 12.18
N LYS A 230 -24.40 -51.65 12.22
CA LYS A 230 -24.97 -53.00 12.02
C LYS A 230 -24.67 -53.57 10.63
N LEU A 231 -24.68 -52.73 9.59
CA LEU A 231 -24.44 -53.12 8.20
C LEU A 231 -22.99 -53.59 7.91
N ARG A 232 -22.06 -53.51 8.87
CA ARG A 232 -20.71 -54.10 8.77
C ARG A 232 -20.41 -55.17 9.84
N LEU A 233 -21.34 -55.42 10.75
CA LEU A 233 -21.18 -56.34 11.88
C LEU A 233 -21.68 -57.76 11.59
N ASP A 234 -22.04 -58.08 10.35
CA ASP A 234 -22.32 -59.48 9.95
C ASP A 234 -21.07 -60.36 9.93
N ASP A 235 -19.87 -59.76 9.97
CA ASP A 235 -18.65 -60.43 10.41
C ASP A 235 -18.38 -60.05 11.87
N ASN A 236 -18.21 -61.05 12.75
CA ASN A 236 -18.01 -61.03 14.22
C ASN A 236 -16.90 -60.10 14.79
N ARG A 237 -16.58 -58.95 14.18
CA ARG A 237 -15.58 -57.98 14.62
C ARG A 237 -16.24 -56.84 15.39
N GLU A 238 -15.67 -56.39 16.49
CA GLU A 238 -16.21 -55.26 17.24
C GLU A 238 -16.31 -53.97 16.39
N PRO A 239 -17.35 -53.12 16.59
CA PRO A 239 -17.55 -51.79 15.99
C PRO A 239 -16.28 -50.95 15.77
N VAL A 240 -15.38 -51.03 16.75
CA VAL A 240 -14.14 -50.26 16.86
C VAL A 240 -13.13 -50.68 15.79
N VAL A 241 -13.11 -51.96 15.40
CA VAL A 241 -12.21 -52.49 14.37
C VAL A 241 -12.62 -51.98 12.98
N ALA A 242 -13.91 -51.88 12.70
CA ALA A 242 -14.42 -51.44 11.40
C ALA A 242 -14.15 -49.95 11.13
N ILE A 243 -14.27 -49.08 12.13
CA ILE A 243 -13.95 -47.65 12.00
C ILE A 243 -12.44 -47.44 11.87
N ARG A 244 -11.63 -48.17 12.65
CA ARG A 244 -10.17 -48.14 12.57
C ARG A 244 -9.67 -48.54 11.18
N ASP A 245 -10.27 -49.57 10.58
CA ASP A 245 -9.92 -50.05 9.24
C ASP A 245 -10.33 -49.04 8.15
N ILE A 246 -11.51 -48.40 8.27
CA ILE A 246 -11.93 -47.30 7.36
C ILE A 246 -10.97 -46.12 7.42
N LEU A 247 -10.55 -45.72 8.63
CA LEU A 247 -9.69 -44.56 8.83
C LEU A 247 -8.22 -44.81 8.42
N ARG A 248 -7.79 -46.07 8.27
CA ARG A 248 -6.43 -46.47 7.89
C ARG A 248 -6.21 -46.67 6.38
N GLU A 249 -7.25 -46.86 5.58
CA GLU A 249 -7.07 -47.01 4.13
C GLU A 249 -6.68 -45.67 3.47
N PRO A 250 -5.73 -45.67 2.51
CA PRO A 250 -5.46 -44.48 1.71
C PRO A 250 -6.73 -44.12 0.92
N TYR A 251 -7.06 -42.82 0.89
CA TYR A 251 -8.31 -42.28 0.33
C TYR A 251 -8.60 -42.77 -1.09
N ASP A 252 -7.54 -43.02 -1.85
CA ASP A 252 -7.49 -43.42 -3.25
C ASP A 252 -7.67 -44.95 -3.48
N ARG A 253 -7.80 -45.77 -2.42
CA ARG A 253 -7.98 -47.23 -2.50
C ARG A 253 -9.37 -47.76 -2.11
N ILE A 254 -10.34 -46.91 -1.80
CA ILE A 254 -11.73 -47.35 -1.60
C ILE A 254 -12.31 -47.75 -2.97
N ALA A 255 -12.00 -48.97 -3.42
CA ALA A 255 -12.34 -49.48 -4.74
C ALA A 255 -13.78 -50.05 -4.79
N PHE A 256 -14.44 -49.74 -5.91
CA PHE A 256 -15.83 -49.99 -6.25
C PHE A 256 -16.12 -51.47 -6.54
N LEU A 257 -17.21 -52.00 -5.99
CA LEU A 257 -17.84 -53.25 -6.45
C LEU A 257 -19.20 -52.94 -7.08
N PRO A 258 -19.56 -53.54 -8.23
CA PRO A 258 -20.82 -53.25 -8.90
C PRO A 258 -21.99 -53.93 -8.18
N SER A 259 -23.09 -53.18 -8.12
CA SER A 259 -24.34 -53.48 -7.43
C SER A 259 -25.16 -54.61 -8.07
N GLY A 260 -25.50 -55.63 -7.27
CA GLY A 260 -26.70 -56.48 -7.45
C GLY A 260 -27.78 -56.05 -6.47
N GLY A 261 -29.02 -55.92 -6.97
CA GLY A 261 -30.14 -55.18 -6.35
C GLY A 261 -30.76 -55.80 -5.10
N ASP A 262 -31.25 -54.93 -4.21
CA ASP A 262 -32.68 -54.72 -3.91
C ASP A 262 -32.78 -53.52 -2.94
N GLU A 263 -33.95 -52.87 -2.90
CA GLU A 263 -34.23 -51.60 -2.20
C GLU A 263 -33.96 -51.68 -0.68
N GLU A 264 -32.70 -51.43 -0.31
CA GLU A 264 -32.28 -51.02 1.01
C GLU A 264 -31.66 -49.62 0.87
N VAL A 265 -31.97 -48.70 1.79
CA VAL A 265 -31.31 -47.39 1.87
C VAL A 265 -29.84 -47.61 2.28
N ARG A 266 -29.02 -48.01 1.31
CA ARG A 266 -27.57 -48.09 1.41
C ARG A 266 -27.05 -46.68 1.25
N VAL A 267 -26.70 -46.03 2.36
CA VAL A 267 -25.78 -44.88 2.32
C VAL A 267 -24.43 -45.46 1.92
N GLY A 268 -24.19 -45.60 0.62
CA GLY A 268 -22.89 -45.98 0.10
C GLY A 268 -21.84 -45.00 0.61
N ALA A 269 -20.65 -45.50 0.97
CA ALA A 269 -19.50 -44.68 1.36
C ALA A 269 -19.11 -43.61 0.30
N HIS A 270 -19.69 -43.70 -0.90
CA HIS A 270 -19.56 -42.81 -2.05
C HIS A 270 -19.99 -41.34 -1.83
N HIS A 271 -20.55 -40.97 -0.67
CA HIS A 271 -21.00 -39.60 -0.39
C HIS A 271 -20.48 -38.98 0.91
N LEU A 272 -19.56 -39.65 1.61
CA LEU A 272 -18.96 -39.08 2.82
C LEU A 272 -17.88 -38.07 2.41
N THR A 273 -18.25 -36.78 2.45
CA THR A 273 -17.25 -35.71 2.43
C THR A 273 -16.30 -35.87 3.62
N ALA A 274 -15.09 -35.33 3.53
CA ALA A 274 -14.13 -35.34 4.64
C ALA A 274 -14.76 -34.86 5.95
N GLY A 275 -15.63 -33.84 5.89
CA GLY A 275 -16.38 -33.34 7.06
C GLY A 275 -17.36 -34.36 7.66
N CYS A 276 -18.06 -35.15 6.84
CA CYS A 276 -18.97 -36.18 7.36
C CYS A 276 -18.21 -37.36 7.98
N ALA A 277 -17.09 -37.77 7.40
CA ALA A 277 -16.23 -38.81 7.99
C ALA A 277 -15.68 -38.36 9.35
N LEU A 278 -15.37 -37.07 9.48
CA LEU A 278 -14.84 -36.46 10.69
C LEU A 278 -15.87 -36.36 11.83
N GLU A 279 -17.11 -35.98 11.51
CA GLU A 279 -18.20 -35.98 12.48
C GLU A 279 -18.59 -37.40 12.91
N LEU A 280 -18.57 -38.38 12.00
CA LEU A 280 -18.76 -39.78 12.36
C LEU A 280 -17.64 -40.30 13.25
N ALA A 281 -16.38 -39.95 12.95
CA ALA A 281 -15.24 -40.30 13.79
C ALA A 281 -15.34 -39.66 15.18
N ARG A 282 -15.77 -38.40 15.27
CA ARG A 282 -16.05 -37.71 16.55
C ARG A 282 -17.18 -38.37 17.35
N LEU A 283 -18.27 -38.73 16.68
CA LEU A 283 -19.43 -39.34 17.32
C LEU A 283 -19.16 -40.75 17.84
N ALA A 284 -18.22 -41.46 17.23
CA ALA A 284 -17.78 -42.79 17.64
C ALA A 284 -16.57 -42.79 18.58
N LEU A 285 -15.97 -41.63 18.83
CA LEU A 285 -14.77 -41.49 19.64
C LEU A 285 -15.10 -41.77 21.12
N ASP A 286 -14.61 -42.88 21.65
CA ASP A 286 -14.47 -43.02 23.10
C ASP A 286 -13.24 -42.21 23.54
N GLU A 287 -13.47 -41.09 24.24
CA GLU A 287 -12.39 -40.25 24.75
C GLU A 287 -11.47 -40.95 25.76
N LYS A 288 -11.85 -42.14 26.25
CA LYS A 288 -11.03 -42.96 27.14
C LYS A 288 -10.20 -44.00 26.40
N ASP A 289 -10.47 -44.27 25.12
CA ASP A 289 -9.74 -45.26 24.33
C ASP A 289 -8.53 -44.60 23.63
N PRO A 290 -7.30 -44.82 24.12
CA PRO A 290 -6.09 -44.25 23.52
C PRO A 290 -5.91 -44.62 22.04
N ALA A 291 -6.34 -45.80 21.61
CA ALA A 291 -6.17 -46.25 20.23
C ALA A 291 -7.09 -45.51 19.25
N GLN A 292 -8.32 -45.19 19.69
CA GLN A 292 -9.26 -44.40 18.90
C GLN A 292 -8.80 -42.95 18.78
N LEU A 293 -8.29 -42.37 19.88
CA LEU A 293 -7.73 -41.02 19.87
C LEU A 293 -6.58 -40.90 18.87
N LEU A 294 -5.64 -41.86 18.83
CA LEU A 294 -4.55 -41.88 17.85
C LEU A 294 -5.05 -42.01 16.40
N ALA A 295 -6.00 -42.91 16.14
CA ALA A 295 -6.54 -43.11 14.80
C ALA A 295 -7.21 -41.85 14.25
N VAL A 296 -7.99 -41.15 15.09
CA VAL A 296 -8.66 -39.90 14.71
C VAL A 296 -7.65 -38.75 14.62
N ALA A 297 -6.62 -38.73 15.46
CA ALA A 297 -5.52 -37.77 15.33
C ALA A 297 -4.79 -37.91 13.99
N GLY A 298 -4.43 -39.14 13.59
CA GLY A 298 -3.83 -39.42 12.28
C GLY A 298 -4.73 -39.04 11.10
N PHE A 299 -6.05 -39.21 11.24
CA PHE A 299 -7.01 -38.75 10.24
C PHE A 299 -7.03 -37.22 10.11
N HIS A 300 -7.06 -36.49 11.23
CA HIS A 300 -6.97 -35.03 11.22
C HIS A 300 -5.65 -34.51 10.63
N ALA A 301 -4.53 -35.17 10.91
CA ALA A 301 -3.25 -34.81 10.33
C ALA A 301 -3.27 -34.92 8.79
N ARG A 302 -3.85 -36.00 8.25
CA ARG A 302 -4.01 -36.20 6.79
C ARG A 302 -4.93 -35.18 6.13
N LEU A 303 -5.91 -34.66 6.87
CA LEU A 303 -6.83 -33.64 6.38
C LEU A 303 -6.30 -32.20 6.51
N GLY A 304 -5.05 -32.01 6.92
CA GLY A 304 -4.50 -30.66 7.11
C GLY A 304 -5.11 -29.94 8.30
N ALA A 305 -5.56 -30.67 9.33
CA ALA A 305 -6.02 -30.14 10.62
C ALA A 305 -5.01 -30.46 11.75
N PRO A 306 -3.75 -29.99 11.65
CA PRO A 306 -2.66 -30.42 12.52
C PRO A 306 -2.86 -30.05 13.98
N GLU A 307 -3.55 -28.95 14.30
CA GLU A 307 -3.80 -28.56 15.69
C GLU A 307 -4.71 -29.55 16.42
N THR A 308 -5.79 -29.95 15.75
CA THR A 308 -6.72 -30.96 16.28
C THR A 308 -6.03 -32.31 16.38
N ALA A 309 -5.20 -32.65 15.39
CA ALA A 309 -4.37 -33.85 15.43
C ALA A 309 -3.45 -33.85 16.67
N LEU A 310 -2.67 -32.79 16.88
CA LEU A 310 -1.77 -32.65 18.03
C LEU A 310 -2.50 -32.68 19.37
N ALA A 311 -3.69 -32.06 19.46
CA ALA A 311 -4.53 -32.10 20.66
C ALA A 311 -5.03 -33.52 20.97
N LEU A 312 -5.45 -34.27 19.95
CA LEU A 312 -5.88 -35.66 20.10
C LEU A 312 -4.71 -36.59 20.43
N TYR A 313 -3.52 -36.37 19.84
CA TYR A 313 -2.29 -37.06 20.23
C TYR A 313 -1.96 -36.84 21.70
N ALA A 314 -2.02 -35.59 22.18
CA ALA A 314 -1.76 -35.27 23.58
C ALA A 314 -2.75 -35.99 24.52
N LYS A 315 -4.04 -35.98 24.19
CA LYS A 315 -5.06 -36.74 24.92
C LYS A 315 -4.80 -38.25 24.90
N ALA A 316 -4.39 -38.81 23.75
CA ALA A 316 -4.09 -40.24 23.66
C ALA A 316 -2.92 -40.63 24.58
N CYS A 317 -1.85 -39.83 24.60
CA CYS A 317 -0.73 -40.05 25.51
C CYS A 317 -1.15 -39.93 26.99
N GLU A 318 -2.09 -39.03 27.33
CA GLU A 318 -2.64 -38.93 28.70
C GLU A 318 -3.47 -40.14 29.10
N ALA A 319 -4.16 -40.76 28.14
CA ALA A 319 -4.87 -42.02 28.31
C ALA A 319 -3.95 -43.25 28.30
N GLY A 320 -2.62 -43.08 28.24
CA GLY A 320 -1.64 -44.16 28.31
C GLY A 320 -1.27 -44.79 26.95
N ALA A 321 -1.62 -44.18 25.82
CA ALA A 321 -1.17 -44.64 24.52
C ALA A 321 0.37 -44.51 24.40
N PRO A 322 1.07 -45.53 23.87
CA PRO A 322 2.44 -45.32 23.44
C PRO A 322 2.47 -44.30 22.28
N PRO A 323 3.47 -43.42 22.21
CA PRO A 323 3.59 -42.45 21.13
C PRO A 323 3.79 -43.17 19.80
N ALA A 324 2.82 -43.08 18.89
CA ALA A 324 2.97 -43.55 17.51
C ALA A 324 3.89 -42.57 16.76
N ALA A 325 5.20 -42.83 16.81
CA ALA A 325 6.24 -41.89 16.38
C ALA A 325 6.05 -41.39 14.94
N ASP A 326 5.73 -42.29 14.00
CA ASP A 326 5.56 -41.93 12.58
C ASP A 326 4.36 -41.00 12.35
N GLU A 327 3.25 -41.29 13.02
CA GLU A 327 2.01 -40.55 12.84
C GLU A 327 2.06 -39.19 13.55
N LEU A 328 2.74 -39.11 14.70
CA LEU A 328 3.05 -37.86 15.39
C LEU A 328 4.05 -37.00 14.59
N ALA A 329 5.09 -37.61 14.01
CA ALA A 329 6.03 -36.91 13.14
C ALA A 329 5.34 -36.31 11.90
N ALA A 330 4.41 -37.06 11.29
CA ALA A 330 3.60 -36.55 10.19
C ALA A 330 2.70 -35.37 10.62
N ALA A 331 2.09 -35.43 11.80
CA ALA A 331 1.28 -34.34 12.34
C ALA A 331 2.12 -33.09 12.65
N LEU A 332 3.31 -33.25 13.23
CA LEU A 332 4.25 -32.15 13.49
C LEU A 332 4.76 -31.50 12.21
N LYS A 333 5.04 -32.31 11.18
CA LYS A 333 5.41 -31.79 9.85
C LYS A 333 4.28 -31.00 9.21
N ALA A 334 3.05 -31.54 9.21
CA ALA A 334 1.87 -30.83 8.70
C ALA A 334 1.60 -29.54 9.49
N PHE A 335 1.84 -29.53 10.81
CA PHE A 335 1.75 -28.34 11.64
C PHE A 335 2.78 -27.28 11.24
N ALA A 336 4.04 -27.68 11.03
CA ALA A 336 5.10 -26.79 10.59
C ALA A 336 4.78 -26.15 9.22
N GLU A 337 4.25 -26.93 8.27
CA GLU A 337 3.81 -26.45 6.96
C GLU A 337 2.61 -25.49 7.06
N ALA A 338 1.63 -25.79 7.92
CA ALA A 338 0.49 -24.91 8.19
C ALA A 338 0.93 -23.58 8.84
N CYS A 339 1.84 -23.62 9.81
CA CYS A 339 2.39 -22.43 10.45
C CYS A 339 3.16 -21.54 9.47
N ALA A 340 3.81 -22.13 8.46
CA ALA A 340 4.49 -21.36 7.42
C ALA A 340 3.52 -20.58 6.50
N SER A 341 2.23 -20.93 6.50
CA SER A 341 1.22 -20.35 5.61
C SER A 341 0.14 -19.52 6.32
N SER A 342 0.16 -19.41 7.65
CA SER A 342 -0.89 -18.75 8.45
C SER A 342 -0.32 -17.92 9.63
N PRO A 343 -1.03 -16.89 10.12
CA PRO A 343 -0.48 -15.94 11.08
C PRO A 343 -0.26 -16.52 12.50
N PRO A 344 0.80 -16.11 13.24
CA PRO A 344 1.25 -16.70 14.50
C PRO A 344 0.31 -16.60 15.71
N ALA A 345 -0.71 -15.74 15.65
CA ALA A 345 -1.51 -15.38 16.83
C ALA A 345 -2.28 -16.58 17.41
N GLU A 346 -2.57 -17.60 16.60
CA GLU A 346 -3.34 -18.78 17.00
C GLU A 346 -2.46 -19.92 17.57
N TYR A 347 -1.14 -19.87 17.38
CA TYR A 347 -0.27 -21.04 17.63
C TYR A 347 0.37 -21.16 19.02
N SER A 348 0.20 -20.18 19.90
CA SER A 348 0.85 -20.20 21.23
C SER A 348 0.39 -21.40 22.08
N ALA A 349 -0.90 -21.71 22.06
CA ALA A 349 -1.46 -22.86 22.77
C ALA A 349 -1.00 -24.19 22.15
N THR A 350 -0.86 -24.23 20.82
CA THR A 350 -0.41 -25.42 20.10
C THR A 350 1.07 -25.72 20.38
N MET A 351 1.91 -24.70 20.52
CA MET A 351 3.30 -24.91 20.90
C MET A 351 3.49 -25.39 22.33
N ALA A 352 2.72 -24.86 23.28
CA ALA A 352 2.74 -25.39 24.64
C ALA A 352 2.41 -26.89 24.64
N ARG A 353 1.53 -27.35 23.74
CA ARG A 353 1.23 -28.78 23.55
C ARG A 353 2.39 -29.53 22.88
N VAL A 354 3.04 -28.96 21.87
CA VAL A 354 4.23 -29.57 21.23
C VAL A 354 5.37 -29.75 22.24
N GLU A 355 5.64 -28.75 23.08
CA GLU A 355 6.66 -28.84 24.14
C GLU A 355 6.27 -29.86 25.22
N ALA A 356 5.00 -29.89 25.62
CA ALA A 356 4.50 -30.89 26.57
C ALA A 356 4.59 -32.32 26.00
N LEU A 357 4.29 -32.51 24.71
CA LEU A 357 4.47 -33.78 24.01
C LEU A 357 5.95 -34.19 23.96
N ARG A 358 6.84 -33.26 23.63
CA ARG A 358 8.30 -33.49 23.61
C ARG A 358 8.81 -33.91 24.99
N ALA A 359 8.36 -33.25 26.05
CA ALA A 359 8.73 -33.58 27.43
C ALA A 359 8.24 -34.98 27.84
N LYS A 360 7.04 -35.38 27.39
CA LYS A 360 6.47 -36.72 27.64
C LYS A 360 7.18 -37.84 26.86
N THR A 361 7.64 -37.57 25.64
CA THR A 361 8.38 -38.58 24.84
C THR A 361 9.81 -38.80 25.33
N GLY A 362 10.35 -37.90 26.15
CA GLY A 362 11.68 -38.04 26.74
C GLY A 362 12.84 -37.90 25.74
N THR A 363 14.06 -38.14 26.20
CA THR A 363 15.29 -38.10 25.39
C THR A 363 15.46 -39.30 24.46
N ASP A 364 14.70 -40.37 24.70
CA ASP A 364 14.80 -41.63 23.97
C ASP A 364 13.86 -41.69 22.74
N ALA A 365 13.34 -40.53 22.31
CA ALA A 365 12.49 -40.43 21.13
C ALA A 365 13.25 -40.91 19.87
N PRO A 366 12.58 -41.61 18.94
CA PRO A 366 13.18 -41.98 17.66
C PRO A 366 13.77 -40.76 16.94
N PRO A 367 14.90 -40.88 16.22
CA PRO A 367 15.57 -39.76 15.57
C PRO A 367 14.65 -38.93 14.66
N ASP A 368 13.74 -39.58 13.92
CA ASP A 368 12.80 -38.91 13.02
C ASP A 368 11.78 -38.05 13.77
N LEU A 369 11.32 -38.52 14.94
CA LEU A 369 10.40 -37.78 15.79
C LEU A 369 11.09 -36.60 16.48
N ALA A 370 12.34 -36.80 16.94
CA ALA A 370 13.15 -35.72 17.49
C ALA A 370 13.40 -34.62 16.44
N ALA A 371 13.73 -35.00 15.20
CA ALA A 371 13.88 -34.07 14.08
C ALA A 371 12.58 -33.33 13.76
N ALA A 372 11.42 -34.00 13.84
CA ALA A 372 10.11 -33.36 13.63
C ALA A 372 9.78 -32.33 14.73
N PHE A 373 10.11 -32.62 16.00
CA PHE A 373 9.98 -31.65 17.09
C PHE A 373 10.88 -30.44 16.89
N ASP A 374 12.13 -30.64 16.48
CA ASP A 374 13.07 -29.55 16.23
C ASP A 374 12.65 -28.70 15.03
N ALA A 375 12.12 -29.32 13.97
CA ALA A 375 11.56 -28.60 12.83
C ALA A 375 10.34 -27.75 13.23
N ALA A 376 9.40 -28.30 14.01
CA ALA A 376 8.24 -27.57 14.50
C ALA A 376 8.65 -26.39 15.41
N ALA A 377 9.62 -26.61 16.30
CA ALA A 377 10.17 -25.56 17.17
C ALA A 377 10.88 -24.45 16.38
N ALA A 378 11.62 -24.81 15.33
CA ALA A 378 12.27 -23.84 14.44
C ALA A 378 11.24 -22.96 13.72
N VAL A 379 10.19 -23.56 13.13
CA VAL A 379 9.11 -22.81 12.47
C VAL A 379 8.42 -21.87 13.43
N PHE A 380 8.15 -22.30 14.67
CA PHE A 380 7.54 -21.42 15.65
C PHE A 380 8.44 -20.27 16.08
N LYS A 381 9.75 -20.52 16.25
CA LYS A 381 10.72 -19.48 16.57
C LYS A 381 10.78 -18.43 15.45
N ASP A 382 10.69 -18.86 14.20
CA ASP A 382 10.57 -17.96 13.05
C ASP A 382 9.23 -17.21 13.07
N ALA A 383 8.12 -17.89 13.37
CA ALA A 383 6.80 -17.25 13.50
C ALA A 383 6.77 -16.17 14.61
N GLU A 384 7.36 -16.44 15.78
CA GLU A 384 7.55 -15.47 16.86
C GLU A 384 8.38 -14.26 16.40
N ARG A 385 9.49 -14.52 15.69
CA ARG A 385 10.34 -13.46 15.11
C ARG A 385 9.56 -12.59 14.12
N LEU A 386 8.58 -13.15 13.41
CA LEU A 386 7.75 -12.45 12.42
C LEU A 386 6.52 -11.73 13.01
N LYS A 387 6.14 -11.96 14.27
CA LYS A 387 4.98 -11.27 14.90
C LYS A 387 5.01 -9.75 14.76
N PRO A 388 6.14 -9.05 14.98
CA PRO A 388 6.19 -7.60 14.78
C PRO A 388 5.91 -7.19 13.33
N ALA A 389 6.38 -7.96 12.34
CA ALA A 389 6.15 -7.72 10.92
C ALA A 389 4.67 -7.85 10.57
N ILE A 390 4.01 -8.89 11.06
CA ILE A 390 2.59 -9.17 10.82
C ILE A 390 1.71 -8.09 11.45
N ARG A 391 2.02 -7.68 12.68
CA ARG A 391 1.32 -6.58 13.36
C ARG A 391 1.45 -5.27 12.57
N LYS A 392 2.66 -4.95 12.07
CA LYS A 392 2.89 -3.76 11.25
C LYS A 392 2.16 -3.84 9.91
N LEU A 393 2.14 -4.99 9.23
CA LEU A 393 1.39 -5.11 7.98
C LEU A 393 -0.13 -4.94 8.20
N ALA A 394 -0.67 -5.46 9.31
CA ALA A 394 -2.05 -5.19 9.71
C ALA A 394 -2.31 -3.70 10.00
N GLU A 395 -1.35 -3.01 10.64
CA GLU A 395 -1.41 -1.56 10.86
C GLU A 395 -1.38 -0.78 9.53
N ALA A 396 -0.56 -1.21 8.57
CA ALA A 396 -0.52 -0.63 7.22
C ALA A 396 -1.87 -0.77 6.51
N ARG A 397 -2.51 -1.94 6.60
CA ARG A 397 -3.87 -2.19 6.08
C ARG A 397 -4.90 -1.27 6.72
N LEU A 398 -4.90 -1.16 8.04
CA LEU A 398 -5.79 -0.26 8.77
C LEU A 398 -5.55 1.21 8.42
N ALA A 399 -4.30 1.61 8.17
CA ALA A 399 -3.98 2.96 7.68
C ALA A 399 -4.56 3.20 6.29
N ALA A 400 -4.46 2.23 5.37
CA ALA A 400 -5.02 2.31 4.03
C ALA A 400 -6.56 2.38 4.04
N GLU A 401 -7.23 1.60 4.89
CA GLU A 401 -8.68 1.68 5.10
C GLU A 401 -9.13 3.07 5.55
N ARG A 402 -8.30 3.72 6.39
CA ARG A 402 -8.51 5.11 6.84
C ARG A 402 -8.06 6.15 5.82
N LYS A 403 -7.73 5.74 4.59
CA LYS A 403 -7.22 6.59 3.50
C LYS A 403 -5.91 7.33 3.83
N ARG A 404 -5.14 6.84 4.81
CA ARG A 404 -3.80 7.35 5.14
C ARG A 404 -2.75 6.58 4.34
N TYR A 405 -2.83 6.69 3.02
CA TYR A 405 -1.96 5.93 2.10
C TYR A 405 -0.46 6.19 2.28
N PRO A 406 0.03 7.42 2.56
CA PRO A 406 1.45 7.63 2.85
C PRO A 406 1.93 6.83 4.07
N ASP A 407 1.14 6.81 5.15
CA ASP A 407 1.46 6.04 6.36
C ASP A 407 1.46 4.54 6.04
N ALA A 408 0.44 4.06 5.33
CA ALA A 408 0.33 2.65 4.91
C ALA A 408 1.55 2.21 4.09
N LEU A 409 1.95 3.03 3.10
CA LEU A 409 3.09 2.78 2.24
C LEU A 409 4.40 2.72 3.06
N ALA A 410 4.63 3.70 3.93
CA ALA A 410 5.82 3.76 4.76
C ALA A 410 5.94 2.55 5.69
N ILE A 411 4.84 2.13 6.33
CA ILE A 411 4.80 0.97 7.22
C ILE A 411 5.05 -0.32 6.43
N ALA A 412 4.40 -0.51 5.28
CA ALA A 412 4.60 -1.69 4.44
C ALA A 412 6.02 -1.79 3.88
N GLN A 413 6.59 -0.68 3.41
CA GLN A 413 7.99 -0.63 2.97
C GLN A 413 8.97 -0.95 4.09
N GLN A 414 8.67 -0.50 5.32
CA GLN A 414 9.45 -0.86 6.49
C GLN A 414 9.40 -2.38 6.75
N VAL A 415 8.25 -3.03 6.59
CA VAL A 415 8.11 -4.49 6.73
C VAL A 415 8.96 -5.21 5.67
N ALA A 416 8.82 -4.86 4.40
CA ALA A 416 9.60 -5.45 3.31
C ALA A 416 11.11 -5.30 3.53
N LYS A 417 11.56 -4.12 3.97
CA LYS A 417 12.97 -3.82 4.23
C LYS A 417 13.55 -4.52 5.48
N GLN A 418 12.77 -4.62 6.56
CA GLN A 418 13.25 -5.20 7.83
C GLN A 418 13.27 -6.74 7.80
N PHE A 419 12.43 -7.35 6.95
CA PHE A 419 12.26 -8.80 6.88
C PHE A 419 12.44 -9.31 5.44
N PRO A 420 13.56 -8.98 4.76
CA PRO A 420 13.81 -9.47 3.41
C PRO A 420 13.79 -11.00 3.43
N ASP A 421 13.37 -11.62 2.33
CA ASP A 421 13.27 -13.08 2.15
C ASP A 421 12.12 -13.79 2.89
N THR A 422 11.25 -13.05 3.58
CA THR A 422 10.10 -13.64 4.28
C THR A 422 8.82 -13.60 3.43
N PRO A 423 7.88 -14.55 3.61
CA PRO A 423 6.57 -14.48 2.94
C PRO A 423 5.82 -13.17 3.23
N ILE A 424 5.95 -12.64 4.45
CA ILE A 424 5.32 -11.39 4.86
C ILE A 424 5.89 -10.16 4.13
N ALA A 425 7.17 -10.18 3.74
CA ALA A 425 7.74 -9.13 2.90
C ALA A 425 7.16 -9.17 1.48
N ARG A 426 6.96 -10.36 0.89
CA ARG A 426 6.29 -10.49 -0.42
C ARG A 426 4.84 -10.03 -0.36
N GLU A 427 4.15 -10.32 0.74
CA GLU A 427 2.78 -9.83 0.98
C GLU A 427 2.76 -8.30 1.15
N ALA A 428 3.76 -7.73 1.85
CA ALA A 428 3.91 -6.28 1.97
C ALA A 428 4.21 -5.60 0.63
N GLU A 429 5.09 -6.18 -0.20
CA GLU A 429 5.37 -5.71 -1.56
C GLU A 429 4.11 -5.77 -2.45
N ALA A 430 3.41 -6.89 -2.45
CA ALA A 430 2.13 -7.01 -3.15
C ALA A 430 1.09 -5.99 -2.65
N PHE A 431 1.06 -5.72 -1.34
CA PHE A 431 0.18 -4.72 -0.76
C PHE A 431 0.57 -3.30 -1.18
N ILE A 432 1.86 -2.97 -1.22
CA ILE A 432 2.38 -1.67 -1.72
C ILE A 432 1.88 -1.40 -3.14
N ASP A 433 1.90 -2.41 -4.01
CA ASP A 433 1.43 -2.29 -5.39
C ASP A 433 -0.08 -1.99 -5.50
N THR A 434 -0.86 -2.29 -4.46
CA THR A 434 -2.30 -1.97 -4.40
C THR A 434 -2.60 -0.57 -3.86
N LEU A 435 -1.64 0.07 -3.18
CA LEU A 435 -1.88 1.37 -2.55
C LEU A 435 -1.90 2.49 -3.59
N PRO A 436 -2.84 3.45 -3.50
CA PRO A 436 -2.73 4.70 -4.24
C PRO A 436 -1.41 5.40 -3.88
N HIS A 437 -0.59 5.65 -4.89
CA HIS A 437 0.68 6.34 -4.66
C HIS A 437 0.41 7.77 -4.16
N PRO A 438 1.15 8.29 -3.15
CA PRO A 438 0.93 9.63 -2.60
C PRO A 438 1.06 10.75 -3.64
N ASP A 439 1.86 10.52 -4.68
CA ASP A 439 2.06 11.43 -5.81
C ASP A 439 1.09 11.19 -6.98
N GLY A 440 0.03 10.42 -6.76
CA GLY A 440 -1.04 10.21 -7.72
C GLY A 440 -0.82 9.03 -8.67
N ARG A 441 -1.72 8.93 -9.66
CA ARG A 441 -1.77 7.84 -10.63
C ARG A 441 -0.53 7.85 -11.52
N LEU A 442 0.14 6.70 -11.61
CA LEU A 442 1.27 6.51 -12.51
C LEU A 442 0.81 6.58 -13.96
N ILE A 443 1.40 7.50 -14.72
CA ILE A 443 1.22 7.59 -16.16
C ILE A 443 2.31 6.79 -16.87
N CYS A 444 3.56 6.93 -16.42
CA CYS A 444 4.73 6.22 -16.95
C CYS A 444 5.83 6.17 -15.89
N GLY A 445 6.25 4.96 -15.50
CA GLY A 445 7.41 4.72 -14.62
C GLY A 445 8.69 4.46 -15.39
N PHE A 446 8.61 4.15 -16.70
CA PHE A 446 9.73 3.76 -17.55
C PHE A 446 10.35 2.41 -17.17
N ASP A 447 9.60 1.58 -16.44
CA ASP A 447 10.02 0.26 -15.94
C ASP A 447 10.11 -0.80 -17.04
N SER A 448 9.50 -0.55 -18.20
CA SER A 448 9.46 -1.49 -19.30
C SER A 448 9.61 -0.82 -20.67
N PRO A 449 10.14 -1.54 -21.69
CA PRO A 449 10.17 -1.04 -23.06
C PRO A 449 8.78 -0.70 -23.62
N ALA A 450 7.72 -1.34 -23.11
CA ALA A 450 6.35 -1.04 -23.52
C ALA A 450 5.92 0.38 -23.11
N GLU A 451 6.37 0.84 -21.95
CA GLU A 451 6.10 2.20 -21.49
C GLU A 451 6.84 3.26 -22.31
N LEU A 452 8.11 3.02 -22.65
CA LEU A 452 8.84 3.93 -23.54
C LEU A 452 8.18 4.05 -24.92
N ARG A 453 7.62 2.95 -25.45
CA ARG A 453 6.89 2.96 -26.72
C ARG A 453 5.60 3.78 -26.70
N ARG A 454 5.07 4.15 -25.53
CA ARG A 454 3.92 5.08 -25.42
C ARG A 454 4.31 6.52 -25.72
N TRP A 455 5.60 6.84 -25.68
CA TRP A 455 6.11 8.15 -26.05
C TRP A 455 6.35 8.22 -27.55
N THR A 456 5.81 9.26 -28.16
CA THR A 456 6.09 9.63 -29.54
C THR A 456 7.27 10.58 -29.56
N GLN A 457 8.31 10.21 -30.29
CA GLN A 457 9.50 11.03 -30.52
C GLN A 457 9.26 11.94 -31.72
N HIS A 458 9.39 13.25 -31.52
CA HIS A 458 9.29 14.25 -32.57
C HIS A 458 10.69 14.81 -32.82
N PRO A 459 11.49 14.20 -33.70
CA PRO A 459 12.84 14.69 -33.96
C PRO A 459 12.79 16.10 -34.55
N GLY A 460 13.79 16.91 -34.19
CA GLY A 460 13.97 18.24 -34.78
C GLY A 460 14.19 18.17 -36.29
N TYR A 461 13.97 19.30 -36.98
CA TYR A 461 14.00 19.38 -38.45
C TYR A 461 15.31 18.85 -39.08
N TYR A 462 16.44 19.08 -38.42
CA TYR A 462 17.77 18.65 -38.90
C TYR A 462 18.25 17.32 -38.35
N GLY A 463 17.39 16.57 -37.63
CA GLY A 463 17.79 15.31 -37.03
C GLY A 463 18.98 15.49 -36.08
N GLY A 464 19.05 16.62 -35.37
CA GLY A 464 20.02 16.82 -34.29
C GLY A 464 19.95 15.68 -33.27
N ALA A 465 20.94 15.58 -32.38
CA ALA A 465 21.05 14.50 -31.40
C ALA A 465 19.83 14.41 -30.47
N PHE A 466 18.77 13.77 -30.93
CA PHE A 466 17.58 13.42 -30.19
C PHE A 466 17.75 11.96 -29.78
N GLN A 467 17.82 11.72 -28.47
CA GLN A 467 17.88 10.37 -27.93
C GLN A 467 16.87 10.22 -26.81
N PHE A 468 16.12 9.13 -26.85
CA PHE A 468 15.23 8.74 -25.77
C PHE A 468 15.41 7.24 -25.50
N ILE A 469 16.19 6.92 -24.47
CA ILE A 469 16.79 5.59 -24.25
C ILE A 469 16.44 5.13 -22.83
N PRO A 470 16.02 3.87 -22.63
CA PRO A 470 15.79 3.35 -21.28
C PRO A 470 17.12 3.22 -20.52
N THR A 471 17.10 3.43 -19.21
CA THR A 471 18.22 3.17 -18.32
C THR A 471 17.75 2.36 -17.10
N THR A 472 18.60 1.44 -16.65
CA THR A 472 18.38 0.62 -15.45
C THR A 472 19.54 0.77 -14.46
N ASP A 473 20.38 1.81 -14.63
CA ASP A 473 21.42 2.12 -13.66
C ASP A 473 20.75 2.62 -12.36
N GLU A 474 21.02 1.96 -11.23
CA GLU A 474 20.45 2.30 -9.92
C GLU A 474 20.72 3.76 -9.49
N ARG A 475 21.73 4.43 -10.07
CA ARG A 475 22.00 5.86 -9.84
C ARG A 475 21.06 6.78 -10.63
N GLU A 476 20.55 6.27 -11.73
CA GLU A 476 19.69 6.93 -12.71
C GLU A 476 18.21 6.54 -12.56
N VAL A 477 17.90 5.59 -11.68
CA VAL A 477 16.52 5.18 -11.33
C VAL A 477 16.17 5.74 -9.95
N ARG A 478 15.06 6.48 -9.87
CA ARG A 478 14.54 7.06 -8.63
C ARG A 478 13.45 6.20 -8.02
N GLU A 479 12.53 5.71 -8.84
CA GLU A 479 11.42 4.82 -8.45
C GLU A 479 11.34 3.65 -9.43
N GLY A 480 10.85 2.49 -8.98
CA GLY A 480 10.67 1.33 -9.86
C GLY A 480 11.97 0.62 -10.23
N LYS A 481 12.01 0.09 -11.46
CA LYS A 481 13.07 -0.75 -12.04
C LYS A 481 13.79 -0.07 -13.21
N GLY A 482 13.25 1.02 -13.74
CA GLY A 482 13.83 1.70 -14.89
C GLY A 482 13.50 3.19 -14.91
N ALA A 483 14.27 3.94 -15.70
CA ALA A 483 14.06 5.34 -16.00
C ALA A 483 14.30 5.57 -17.49
N ALA A 484 14.11 6.80 -17.99
CA ALA A 484 14.40 7.12 -19.38
C ALA A 484 15.32 8.33 -19.51
N LYS A 485 16.44 8.15 -20.22
CA LYS A 485 17.38 9.21 -20.58
C LYS A 485 16.85 9.96 -21.81
N LEU A 486 16.68 11.27 -21.67
CA LEU A 486 16.33 12.21 -22.73
C LEU A 486 17.52 13.12 -23.03
N VAL A 487 18.02 13.03 -24.27
CA VAL A 487 19.02 13.94 -24.81
C VAL A 487 18.39 14.73 -25.94
N LEU A 488 18.35 16.05 -25.79
CA LEU A 488 18.01 16.99 -26.85
C LEU A 488 19.27 17.78 -27.19
N GLY A 489 19.82 17.59 -28.39
CA GLY A 489 21.00 18.28 -28.86
C GLY A 489 20.80 19.80 -29.00
N LYS A 490 21.91 20.54 -29.06
CA LYS A 490 21.90 21.99 -29.37
C LYS A 490 21.49 22.21 -30.83
N ASP A 491 20.41 22.96 -31.08
CA ASP A 491 20.07 23.45 -32.42
C ASP A 491 19.71 24.94 -32.38
N PRO A 492 20.68 25.86 -32.59
CA PRO A 492 20.43 27.29 -32.49
C PRO A 492 19.50 27.83 -33.59
N ARG A 493 19.25 27.07 -34.65
CA ARG A 493 18.49 27.55 -35.81
C ARG A 493 17.04 27.07 -35.77
N TYR A 494 16.77 25.87 -35.28
CA TYR A 494 15.44 25.23 -35.32
C TYR A 494 15.02 24.67 -33.97
N SER A 495 14.27 23.56 -33.95
CA SER A 495 13.84 22.86 -32.75
C SER A 495 14.78 21.71 -32.43
N ASN A 496 15.11 21.52 -31.15
CA ASN A 496 15.88 20.37 -30.67
C ASN A 496 15.06 19.05 -30.67
N GLY A 497 13.77 19.10 -31.05
CA GLY A 497 12.82 18.00 -30.95
C GLY A 497 12.00 18.00 -29.66
N ALA A 498 11.04 17.09 -29.56
CA ALA A 498 10.15 16.92 -28.41
C ALA A 498 9.80 15.45 -28.18
N LEU A 499 9.35 15.17 -26.97
CA LEU A 499 8.66 13.95 -26.61
C LEU A 499 7.19 14.26 -26.33
N SER A 500 6.28 13.43 -26.80
CA SER A 500 4.87 13.52 -26.40
C SER A 500 4.32 12.19 -25.93
N ILE A 501 3.44 12.21 -24.94
CA ILE A 501 2.69 11.04 -24.48
C ILE A 501 1.20 11.36 -24.49
N GLU A 502 0.39 10.46 -25.06
CA GLU A 502 -1.06 10.57 -25.02
C GLU A 502 -1.59 10.28 -23.60
N LEU A 503 -2.61 11.04 -23.21
CA LEU A 503 -3.27 10.95 -21.92
C LEU A 503 -4.77 10.64 -22.13
N PRO A 504 -5.12 9.43 -22.59
CA PRO A 504 -6.50 9.09 -22.96
C PRO A 504 -7.48 9.21 -21.78
N ASP A 505 -7.01 8.97 -20.57
CA ASP A 505 -7.81 9.03 -19.34
C ASP A 505 -7.57 10.34 -18.55
N PHE A 506 -7.15 11.42 -19.23
CA PHE A 506 -7.01 12.72 -18.58
C PHE A 506 -8.40 13.31 -18.30
N ASP A 507 -8.72 13.48 -17.02
CA ASP A 507 -9.94 14.16 -16.59
C ASP A 507 -9.57 15.47 -15.86
N PRO A 508 -9.83 16.64 -16.47
CA PRO A 508 -9.47 17.93 -15.88
C PRO A 508 -10.27 18.25 -14.60
N LEU A 509 -11.37 17.56 -14.32
CA LEU A 509 -12.13 17.73 -13.09
C LEU A 509 -11.49 16.98 -11.91
N ARG A 510 -10.75 15.91 -12.21
CA ARG A 510 -10.06 15.08 -11.23
C ARG A 510 -8.61 15.48 -11.06
N ALA A 511 -7.91 15.79 -12.15
CA ALA A 511 -6.51 16.17 -12.13
C ALA A 511 -6.30 17.52 -11.41
N ARG A 512 -5.35 17.56 -10.48
CA ARG A 512 -4.98 18.74 -9.68
C ARG A 512 -3.56 19.19 -9.94
N ALA A 513 -2.67 18.25 -10.17
CA ALA A 513 -1.27 18.50 -10.40
C ALA A 513 -0.65 17.39 -11.27
N ILE A 514 0.52 17.69 -11.82
CA ILE A 514 1.41 16.72 -12.45
C ILE A 514 2.69 16.61 -11.62
N SER A 515 3.22 15.40 -11.48
CA SER A 515 4.52 15.13 -10.86
C SER A 515 5.42 14.39 -11.83
N LEU A 516 6.70 14.74 -11.85
CA LEU A 516 7.74 14.09 -12.65
C LEU A 516 9.07 14.21 -11.91
N TRP A 517 9.79 13.10 -11.75
CA TRP A 517 11.18 13.15 -11.30
C TRP A 517 12.11 13.44 -12.47
N ILE A 518 13.04 14.35 -12.26
CA ILE A 518 14.13 14.63 -13.19
C ILE A 518 15.47 14.47 -12.50
N PHE A 519 16.45 13.88 -13.20
CA PHE A 519 17.85 13.92 -12.82
C PHE A 519 18.65 14.68 -13.87
N GLN A 520 19.40 15.66 -13.41
CA GLN A 520 20.30 16.44 -14.26
C GLN A 520 21.75 16.16 -13.82
N PRO A 521 22.60 15.54 -14.67
CA PRO A 521 23.99 15.25 -14.30
C PRO A 521 24.82 16.51 -14.02
N GLN A 522 24.52 17.61 -14.71
CA GLN A 522 25.26 18.87 -14.63
C GLN A 522 24.32 20.07 -14.79
N ILE A 523 24.56 21.15 -14.04
CA ILE A 523 23.80 22.40 -14.14
C ILE A 523 23.78 22.90 -15.59
N SER A 524 22.60 23.25 -16.10
CA SER A 524 22.43 23.82 -17.44
C SER A 524 21.73 25.18 -17.39
N SER A 525 22.02 26.03 -18.37
CA SER A 525 21.28 27.28 -18.59
C SER A 525 20.07 27.11 -19.53
N SER A 526 19.72 25.86 -19.85
CA SER A 526 18.56 25.48 -20.64
C SER A 526 17.28 25.47 -19.81
N ARG A 527 16.14 25.30 -20.49
CA ARG A 527 14.82 25.23 -19.86
C ARG A 527 14.09 24.02 -20.40
N LEU A 528 13.50 23.21 -19.54
CA LEU A 528 12.56 22.17 -19.93
C LEU A 528 11.15 22.76 -19.87
N GLU A 529 10.34 22.58 -20.89
CA GLU A 529 8.94 22.99 -20.88
C GLU A 529 8.02 21.77 -20.94
N LEU A 530 7.10 21.71 -19.98
CA LEU A 530 6.00 20.77 -19.95
C LEU A 530 4.79 21.47 -20.57
N ALA A 531 4.23 20.93 -21.64
CA ALA A 531 3.10 21.53 -22.34
C ALA A 531 1.98 20.51 -22.57
N PHE A 532 0.78 20.82 -22.10
CA PHE A 532 -0.43 20.08 -22.45
C PHE A 532 -1.01 20.60 -23.75
N ILE A 533 -1.33 19.68 -24.66
CA ILE A 533 -1.90 19.96 -25.98
C ILE A 533 -3.18 19.17 -26.20
N ARG A 534 -3.89 19.48 -27.30
CA ARG A 534 -5.05 18.71 -27.72
C ARG A 534 -4.66 17.27 -28.05
N GLY A 535 -5.51 16.32 -27.67
CA GLY A 535 -5.33 14.92 -28.06
C GLY A 535 -5.31 14.75 -29.59
N LYS A 536 -4.57 13.76 -30.09
CA LYS A 536 -4.50 13.40 -31.53
C LYS A 536 -3.94 14.49 -32.45
N GLN A 537 -3.26 15.50 -31.92
CA GLN A 537 -2.52 16.46 -32.72
C GLN A 537 -1.32 15.76 -33.37
N GLN A 538 -1.52 15.22 -34.59
CA GLN A 538 -0.54 14.36 -35.29
C GLN A 538 0.78 15.06 -35.59
N ARG A 539 0.77 16.40 -35.71
CA ARG A 539 1.96 17.20 -35.98
C ARG A 539 2.04 18.32 -34.96
N LEU A 540 3.08 18.30 -34.13
CA LEU A 540 3.43 19.45 -33.31
C LEU A 540 3.76 20.61 -34.28
N PRO A 541 3.13 21.78 -34.12
CA PRO A 541 3.45 22.95 -34.91
C PRO A 541 4.82 23.42 -34.46
N TRP A 542 5.85 22.87 -35.09
CA TRP A 542 7.21 23.31 -34.91
C TRP A 542 7.36 24.75 -35.41
N PRO A 543 8.24 25.56 -34.79
CA PRO A 543 8.52 26.87 -35.33
C PRO A 543 8.94 26.72 -36.79
N ASP A 544 8.27 27.46 -37.68
CA ASP A 544 8.86 27.75 -38.97
C ASP A 544 10.08 28.66 -38.76
N SER A 545 10.90 28.83 -39.80
CA SER A 545 12.11 29.67 -39.75
C SER A 545 11.85 31.15 -39.38
N TYR A 546 10.58 31.55 -39.16
CA TYR A 546 10.15 32.90 -38.83
C TYR A 546 9.77 33.08 -37.35
N GLY A 547 9.90 32.05 -36.51
CA GLY A 547 9.81 32.18 -35.05
C GLY A 547 8.39 32.33 -34.50
N ALA A 548 7.35 31.93 -35.24
CA ALA A 548 5.99 31.84 -34.71
C ALA A 548 5.84 30.66 -33.74
N SER A 549 5.14 30.90 -32.62
CA SER A 549 4.81 30.02 -31.47
C SER A 549 5.19 28.53 -31.58
N GLU A 550 6.12 28.08 -30.71
CA GLU A 550 6.77 26.77 -30.72
C GLU A 550 5.87 25.53 -30.47
N LEU A 551 4.58 25.73 -30.15
CA LEU A 551 3.61 24.63 -29.93
C LEU A 551 2.15 25.00 -30.22
N GLY A 552 1.89 26.17 -30.81
CA GLY A 552 0.52 26.62 -31.10
C GLY A 552 -0.33 26.82 -29.84
N ASP A 553 -1.52 26.21 -29.81
CA ASP A 553 -2.47 26.21 -28.68
C ASP A 553 -2.04 25.19 -27.60
N CYS A 554 -1.47 25.64 -26.49
CA CYS A 554 -1.03 24.79 -25.39
C CYS A 554 -1.17 25.41 -24.00
N LEU A 555 -1.19 24.58 -22.96
CA LEU A 555 -1.06 25.00 -21.56
C LEU A 555 0.33 24.59 -21.10
N TYR A 556 1.20 25.54 -20.77
CA TYR A 556 2.63 25.25 -20.58
C TYR A 556 3.21 25.75 -19.26
N ARG A 557 4.24 25.04 -18.78
CA ARG A 557 5.05 25.41 -17.63
C ARG A 557 6.52 25.17 -17.96
N ALA A 558 7.30 26.24 -17.93
CA ALA A 558 8.73 26.19 -18.18
C ALA A 558 9.52 26.08 -16.87
N VAL A 559 10.52 25.21 -16.86
CA VAL A 559 11.32 24.82 -15.71
C VAL A 559 12.79 25.10 -16.01
N PRO A 560 13.47 25.96 -15.23
CA PRO A 560 14.90 26.19 -15.40
C PRO A 560 15.69 24.94 -14.98
N MET A 561 16.67 24.54 -15.79
CA MET A 561 17.51 23.35 -15.56
C MET A 561 18.83 23.71 -14.85
N ASN A 562 18.76 24.70 -13.94
CA ASN A 562 19.91 25.27 -13.25
C ASN A 562 20.27 24.54 -11.93
N VAL A 563 19.92 23.26 -11.84
CA VAL A 563 20.16 22.40 -10.68
C VAL A 563 20.77 21.09 -11.15
N ALA A 564 21.65 20.50 -10.35
CA ALA A 564 22.20 19.17 -10.58
C ALA A 564 21.61 18.17 -9.58
N GLY A 565 21.55 16.90 -9.97
CA GLY A 565 20.96 15.82 -9.18
C GLY A 565 19.47 15.63 -9.39
N TRP A 566 18.85 14.86 -8.50
CA TRP A 566 17.43 14.54 -8.53
C TRP A 566 16.58 15.71 -8.03
N ARG A 567 15.51 16.01 -8.77
CA ARG A 567 14.48 16.96 -8.37
C ARG A 567 13.11 16.45 -8.77
N GLN A 568 12.17 16.51 -7.84
CA GLN A 568 10.76 16.29 -8.15
C GLN A 568 10.16 17.59 -8.67
N LEU A 569 9.63 17.56 -9.88
CA LEU A 569 8.83 18.63 -10.45
C LEU A 569 7.38 18.33 -10.11
N ARG A 570 6.76 19.17 -9.28
CA ARG A 570 5.35 19.05 -8.90
C ARG A 570 4.67 20.38 -9.16
N PHE A 571 3.73 20.40 -10.09
CA PHE A 571 3.04 21.62 -10.51
C PHE A 571 1.54 21.43 -10.44
N SER A 572 0.85 22.35 -9.76
CA SER A 572 -0.60 22.46 -9.88
C SER A 572 -0.96 22.80 -11.33
N LEU A 573 -2.10 22.27 -11.82
CA LEU A 573 -2.60 22.65 -13.14
C LEU A 573 -2.81 24.17 -13.25
N ASN A 574 -3.12 24.87 -12.16
CA ASN A 574 -3.28 26.33 -12.17
C ASN A 574 -1.97 27.11 -12.41
N GLU A 575 -0.80 26.47 -12.33
CA GLU A 575 0.49 27.11 -12.60
C GLU A 575 0.87 27.16 -14.09
N PHE A 576 0.12 26.43 -14.93
CA PHE A 576 0.36 26.39 -16.36
C PHE A 576 -0.24 27.63 -17.03
N GLN A 577 0.54 28.24 -17.91
CA GLN A 577 0.16 29.42 -18.66
C GLN A 577 -0.52 29.01 -19.96
N VAL A 578 -1.58 29.73 -20.34
CA VAL A 578 -2.25 29.52 -21.62
C VAL A 578 -1.45 30.19 -22.73
N ARG A 579 -1.15 29.43 -23.78
CA ARG A 579 -0.65 29.92 -25.06
C ARG A 579 -1.70 29.58 -26.13
N GLY A 580 -2.24 30.58 -26.82
CA GLY A 580 -3.30 30.37 -27.82
C GLY A 580 -4.68 30.14 -27.21
N ARG A 581 -5.51 29.31 -27.84
CA ARG A 581 -6.92 29.03 -27.49
C ARG A 581 -7.12 27.57 -27.12
N ILE A 582 -6.66 27.16 -25.94
CA ILE A 582 -6.90 25.82 -25.39
C ILE A 582 -7.43 25.91 -23.96
N THR A 583 -8.28 24.96 -23.61
CA THR A 583 -8.81 24.76 -22.25
C THR A 583 -8.44 23.38 -21.72
N TRP A 584 -8.47 23.20 -20.40
CA TRP A 584 -8.20 21.92 -19.76
C TRP A 584 -9.09 20.76 -20.25
N ARG A 585 -10.29 21.06 -20.77
CA ARG A 585 -11.22 20.06 -21.34
C ARG A 585 -10.78 19.49 -22.67
N GLU A 586 -9.91 20.19 -23.38
CA GLU A 586 -9.41 19.79 -24.69
C GLU A 586 -8.08 19.05 -24.61
N VAL A 587 -7.45 19.04 -23.43
CA VAL A 587 -6.15 18.38 -23.20
C VAL A 587 -6.28 16.87 -23.42
N GLY A 588 -5.36 16.31 -24.21
CA GLY A 588 -5.27 14.87 -24.43
C GLY A 588 -3.85 14.34 -24.60
N ALA A 589 -2.82 15.19 -24.53
CA ALA A 589 -1.43 14.76 -24.52
C ALA A 589 -0.55 15.74 -23.72
N LEU A 590 0.57 15.22 -23.22
CA LEU A 590 1.65 15.99 -22.61
C LEU A 590 2.87 15.97 -23.52
N VAL A 591 3.51 17.12 -23.67
CA VAL A 591 4.73 17.33 -24.46
C VAL A 591 5.85 17.82 -23.55
N LEU A 592 7.05 17.26 -23.73
CA LEU A 592 8.30 17.69 -23.11
C LEU A 592 9.24 18.20 -24.22
N TYR A 593 9.72 19.44 -24.09
CA TYR A 593 10.65 20.02 -25.06
C TYR A 593 11.54 21.11 -24.44
N GLU A 594 12.58 21.54 -25.15
CA GLU A 594 13.57 22.51 -24.67
C GLU A 594 13.51 23.80 -25.52
N PRO A 595 12.74 24.83 -25.11
CA PRO A 595 12.53 26.02 -25.92
C PRO A 595 13.77 26.89 -26.12
N SER A 596 14.79 26.80 -25.24
CA SER A 596 15.95 27.71 -25.34
C SER A 596 17.00 27.27 -26.36
N ARG A 597 16.84 26.09 -26.98
CA ARG A 597 17.70 25.56 -28.05
C ARG A 597 19.17 25.34 -27.65
N LYS A 598 19.42 25.28 -26.34
CA LYS A 598 20.74 25.07 -25.72
C LYS A 598 21.03 23.60 -25.44
N GLY A 599 20.06 22.73 -25.68
CA GLY A 599 20.13 21.31 -25.44
C GLY A 599 19.96 20.93 -23.97
N ILE A 600 19.55 19.70 -23.74
CA ILE A 600 19.42 19.07 -22.41
C ILE A 600 19.91 17.62 -22.47
N ASP A 601 20.47 17.17 -21.36
CA ASP A 601 20.76 15.76 -21.08
C ASP A 601 20.22 15.49 -19.68
N ILE A 602 19.07 14.81 -19.62
CA ILE A 602 18.35 14.52 -18.38
C ILE A 602 17.84 13.10 -18.34
N ILE A 603 17.49 12.67 -17.14
CA ILE A 603 16.81 11.41 -16.90
C ILE A 603 15.43 11.74 -16.34
N LEU A 604 14.42 11.09 -16.90
CA LEU A 604 13.03 11.22 -16.55
C LEU A 604 12.60 9.95 -15.81
N ASP A 605 11.85 10.13 -14.73
CA ASP A 605 11.31 9.01 -13.96
C ASP A 605 9.93 9.38 -13.36
N SER A 606 9.06 8.39 -13.21
CA SER A 606 7.82 8.44 -12.44
C SER A 606 6.94 9.65 -12.77
N LEU A 607 6.48 9.70 -14.02
CA LEU A 607 5.47 10.67 -14.47
C LEU A 607 4.11 10.27 -13.89
N ARG A 608 3.51 11.17 -13.09
CA ARG A 608 2.25 10.94 -12.38
C ARG A 608 1.27 12.08 -12.52
N LEU A 609 -0.02 11.77 -12.47
CA LEU A 609 -1.12 12.74 -12.32
C LEU A 609 -1.71 12.63 -10.92
N LEU A 610 -1.68 13.75 -10.19
CA LEU A 610 -2.33 13.86 -8.90
C LEU A 610 -3.80 14.14 -9.12
N GLU A 611 -4.64 13.19 -8.77
CA GLU A 611 -6.09 13.27 -8.92
C GLU A 611 -6.76 13.40 -7.55
N THR A 612 -7.85 14.16 -7.46
CA THR A 612 -8.76 14.05 -6.31
C THR A 612 -9.57 12.77 -6.42
N ASP A 613 -9.73 12.07 -5.29
CA ASP A 613 -10.65 10.94 -5.16
C ASP A 613 -12.03 11.32 -5.73
N LYS A 614 -12.66 10.38 -6.46
CA LYS A 614 -14.07 10.50 -6.79
C LYS A 614 -14.82 10.51 -5.46
N LYS A 615 -15.37 11.67 -5.10
CA LYS A 615 -16.32 11.77 -3.99
C LYS A 615 -17.59 11.01 -4.32
#